data_AF-A0A9X3GMJ6-F1
#
_entry.id   AF-A0A9X3GMJ6-F1
#
_cell.length_a   1.000
_cell.length_b   1.000
_cell.length_c   1.000
_cell.angle_alpha   90.00
_cell.angle_beta   90.00
_cell.angle_gamma   90.00
#
_symmetry.space_group_name_H-M   'P 1'
#
loop_
_entity.id
_entity.type
_entity.pdbx_description
1 polymer ?
#
loop_
_entity_poly.entity_id
_entity_poly.type
_entity_poly.pdbx_seq_one_letter_code
_entity_poly.pdbx_strand_id
1 'polypeptide(L)'
;MRKLICFLAIGISLSAANIVHAQDKAKTPQQEKMALCNQQAEGKKGDERKAFMKGCLSNKPETQQSKMKTCNLAADDKKGDERKAFMSECLKKKS
;
A
#
# COMPACT_ATOMS: atom_id res chain seq x y z
N MET A 1 -43.16 28.28 7.47
CA MET A 1 -44.35 28.28 6.59
C MET A 1 -44.00 27.57 5.30
N ARG A 2 -44.79 26.54 4.93
CA ARG A 2 -45.01 25.93 3.60
C ARG A 2 -43.76 25.55 2.76
N LYS A 3 -43.59 24.32 2.26
CA LYS A 3 -44.59 23.28 1.96
C LYS A 3 -43.88 21.95 1.71
N LEU A 4 -44.41 20.94 2.38
CA LEU A 4 -44.33 19.51 2.12
C LEU A 4 -44.85 19.21 0.70
N ILE A 5 -44.14 18.44 -0.11
CA ILE A 5 -44.74 17.55 -1.13
C ILE A 5 -43.97 16.23 -1.11
N CYS A 6 -44.64 15.23 -0.53
CA CYS A 6 -44.31 13.81 -0.59
C CYS A 6 -44.74 13.19 -1.93
N PHE A 7 -44.30 11.93 -2.13
CA PHE A 7 -44.81 10.89 -3.03
C PHE A 7 -44.22 10.83 -4.44
N LEU A 8 -43.34 9.85 -4.67
CA LEU A 8 -43.76 8.55 -5.22
C LEU A 8 -42.59 7.56 -5.28
N ALA A 9 -42.75 6.44 -4.60
CA ALA A 9 -41.96 5.24 -4.81
C ALA A 9 -42.28 4.66 -6.19
N ILE A 10 -41.25 4.38 -6.98
CA ILE A 10 -41.32 3.39 -8.06
C ILE A 10 -40.03 2.57 -7.97
N GLY A 11 -40.17 1.38 -7.38
CA GLY A 11 -39.18 0.32 -7.53
C GLY A 11 -39.28 -0.25 -8.94
N ILE A 12 -38.12 -0.42 -9.59
CA ILE A 12 -37.95 -1.34 -10.71
C ILE A 12 -36.79 -2.24 -10.35
N SER A 13 -37.15 -3.48 -10.08
CA SER A 13 -36.29 -4.64 -9.92
C SER A 13 -35.56 -4.98 -11.22
N LEU A 14 -34.47 -5.76 -11.05
CA LEU A 14 -33.95 -6.77 -11.97
C LEU A 14 -32.81 -6.34 -12.91
N SER A 15 -31.58 -6.72 -12.55
CA SER A 15 -30.71 -7.68 -13.28
C SER A 15 -29.34 -7.73 -12.59
N ALA A 16 -29.04 -8.84 -11.92
CA ALA A 16 -28.22 -9.94 -12.44
C ALA A 16 -26.70 -9.64 -12.42
N ALA A 17 -26.00 -10.45 -11.63
CA ALA A 17 -24.59 -10.80 -11.77
C ALA A 17 -23.57 -9.64 -11.79
N ASN A 18 -23.37 -8.99 -10.65
CA ASN A 18 -22.02 -8.53 -10.33
C ASN A 18 -21.27 -9.71 -9.71
N ILE A 19 -20.57 -10.44 -10.57
CA ILE A 19 -19.46 -11.30 -10.15
C ILE A 19 -18.53 -10.39 -9.33
N VAL A 20 -18.52 -10.60 -8.02
CA VAL A 20 -17.49 -10.06 -7.15
C VAL A 20 -16.21 -10.79 -7.53
N HIS A 21 -15.51 -10.24 -8.51
CA HIS A 21 -14.07 -10.46 -8.62
C HIS A 21 -13.44 -9.87 -7.36
N ALA A 22 -13.31 -10.71 -6.34
CA ALA A 22 -12.23 -10.60 -5.38
C ALA A 22 -10.92 -10.87 -6.15
N GLN A 23 -10.54 -9.92 -7.01
CA GLN A 23 -9.14 -9.79 -7.38
C GLN A 23 -8.46 -9.22 -6.17
N ASP A 24 -7.72 -10.08 -5.47
CA ASP A 24 -6.59 -9.68 -4.66
C ASP A 24 -5.68 -8.82 -5.54
N LYS A 25 -5.93 -7.50 -5.55
CA LYS A 25 -5.10 -6.55 -6.29
C LYS A 25 -3.81 -6.44 -5.49
N ALA A 26 -2.89 -7.36 -5.79
CA ALA A 26 -1.52 -7.30 -5.31
C ALA A 26 -1.03 -5.85 -5.47
N LYS A 27 -0.63 -5.24 -4.35
CA LYS A 27 -0.18 -3.86 -4.34
C LYS A 27 0.93 -3.72 -5.36
N THR A 28 0.86 -2.68 -6.18
CA THR A 28 1.94 -2.37 -7.11
C THR A 28 3.22 -2.12 -6.31
N PRO A 29 4.42 -2.39 -6.86
CA PRO A 29 5.68 -2.11 -6.18
C PRO A 29 5.79 -0.66 -5.68
N GLN A 30 5.16 0.28 -6.40
CA GLN A 30 5.08 1.69 -5.99
C GLN A 30 4.21 1.89 -4.72
N GLN A 31 3.11 1.17 -4.60
CA GLN A 31 2.23 1.18 -3.43
C GLN A 31 2.87 0.48 -2.23
N GLU A 32 3.59 -0.62 -2.45
CA GLU A 32 4.40 -1.28 -1.41
C GLU A 32 5.47 -0.34 -0.87
N LYS A 33 6.22 0.33 -1.77
CA LYS A 33 7.23 1.32 -1.42
C LYS A 33 6.62 2.48 -0.63
N MET A 34 5.47 3.01 -1.05
CA MET A 34 4.79 4.09 -0.35
C MET A 34 4.33 3.67 1.05
N ALA A 35 3.77 2.47 1.21
CA ALA A 35 3.34 1.95 2.51
C ALA A 35 4.54 1.85 3.48
N LEU A 36 5.65 1.28 3.01
CA LEU A 36 6.87 1.17 3.79
C LEU A 36 7.48 2.55 4.14
N CYS A 37 7.53 3.48 3.20
CA CYS A 37 8.01 4.84 3.47
C CYS A 37 7.15 5.53 4.54
N ASN A 38 5.85 5.27 4.58
CA ASN A 38 4.99 5.83 5.62
C ASN A 38 5.24 5.15 6.98
N GLN A 39 5.41 3.82 7.00
CA GLN A 39 5.73 3.08 8.22
C GLN A 39 7.08 3.52 8.82
N GLN A 40 8.12 3.69 7.99
CA GLN A 40 9.42 4.18 8.43
C GLN A 40 9.44 5.68 8.80
N ALA A 41 8.40 6.43 8.39
CA ALA A 41 8.21 7.81 8.79
C ALA A 41 7.48 7.97 10.14
N GLU A 42 7.06 6.86 10.76
CA GLU A 42 6.43 6.87 12.07
C GLU A 42 7.37 7.52 13.10
N GLY A 43 6.81 8.41 13.93
CA GLY A 43 7.58 9.25 14.86
C GLY A 43 8.24 10.49 14.25
N LYS A 44 8.38 10.60 12.92
CA LYS A 44 8.93 11.81 12.27
C LYS A 44 7.82 12.86 12.06
N LYS A 45 8.13 14.13 12.33
CA LYS A 45 7.18 15.24 12.19
C LYS A 45 7.79 16.40 11.40
N GLY A 46 6.92 17.24 10.82
CA GLY A 46 7.33 18.46 10.10
C GLY A 46 8.32 18.19 8.97
N ASP A 47 9.37 19.01 8.91
CA ASP A 47 10.38 18.95 7.85
C ASP A 47 11.17 17.64 7.83
N GLU A 48 11.34 17.00 8.99
CA GLU A 48 12.03 15.72 9.10
C GLU A 48 11.29 14.61 8.34
N ARG A 49 9.96 14.52 8.51
CA ARG A 49 9.13 13.56 7.76
C ARG A 49 9.17 13.84 6.27
N LYS A 50 9.10 15.12 5.89
CA LYS A 50 9.09 15.54 4.48
C LYS A 50 10.42 15.21 3.78
N ALA A 51 11.55 15.48 4.44
CA ALA A 51 12.87 15.13 3.95
C ALA A 51 13.03 13.60 3.82
N PHE A 52 12.57 12.86 4.83
CA PHE A 52 12.57 11.40 4.82
C PHE A 52 11.72 10.83 3.68
N MET A 53 10.47 11.26 3.53
CA MET A 53 9.58 10.82 2.44
C MET A 53 10.14 11.19 1.07
N LYS A 54 10.75 12.38 0.90
CA LYS A 54 11.39 12.77 -0.36
C LYS A 54 12.58 11.86 -0.68
N GLY A 55 13.39 11.50 0.32
CA GLY A 55 14.48 10.54 0.15
C GLY A 55 13.95 9.16 -0.22
N CYS A 56 13.01 8.64 0.56
CA CYS A 56 12.43 7.31 0.40
C CYS A 56 11.70 7.15 -0.95
N LEU A 57 10.91 8.15 -1.36
CA LEU A 57 10.13 8.13 -2.61
C LEU A 57 10.91 8.64 -3.84
N SER A 58 12.14 9.12 -3.68
CA SER A 58 12.92 9.58 -4.83
C SER A 58 13.26 8.42 -5.78
N ASN A 59 13.29 8.72 -7.08
CA ASN A 59 13.76 7.81 -8.14
C ASN A 59 15.29 7.65 -8.15
N LYS A 60 15.95 7.92 -7.03
CA LYS A 60 17.38 7.61 -6.90
C LYS A 60 17.55 6.09 -6.86
N PRO A 61 18.63 5.55 -7.45
CA PRO A 61 18.97 4.15 -7.26
C PRO A 61 18.99 3.84 -5.77
N GLU A 62 18.17 2.88 -5.35
CA GLU A 62 18.23 2.42 -3.97
C GLU A 62 19.60 1.81 -3.72
N THR A 63 20.28 2.27 -2.67
CA THR A 63 21.51 1.59 -2.26
C THR A 63 21.15 0.20 -1.74
N GLN A 64 22.06 -0.76 -1.91
CA GLN A 64 21.87 -2.11 -1.36
C GLN A 64 21.58 -2.09 0.14
N GLN A 65 22.12 -1.10 0.86
CA GLN A 65 21.86 -0.88 2.29
C GLN A 65 20.43 -0.41 2.59
N SER A 66 19.88 0.51 1.79
CA SER A 66 18.47 0.96 1.90
C SER A 66 17.53 -0.21 1.64
N LYS A 67 17.79 -0.93 0.53
CA LYS A 67 17.03 -2.09 0.11
C LYS A 67 17.03 -3.20 1.17
N MET A 68 18.18 -3.49 1.78
CA MET A 68 18.26 -4.52 2.81
C MET A 68 17.51 -4.13 4.09
N LYS A 69 17.53 -2.85 4.50
CA LYS A 69 16.71 -2.38 5.63
C LYS A 69 15.22 -2.51 5.33
N THR A 70 14.82 -2.07 4.14
CA THR A 70 13.46 -2.23 3.61
C THR A 70 13.00 -3.69 3.61
N CYS A 71 13.80 -4.59 3.05
CA CYS A 71 13.47 -6.01 2.99
C CYS A 71 13.41 -6.68 4.38
N ASN A 72 14.22 -6.23 5.35
CA ASN A 72 14.15 -6.76 6.70
C ASN A 72 12.89 -6.28 7.43
N LEU A 73 12.53 -5.00 7.30
CA LEU A 73 11.31 -4.44 7.90
C LEU A 73 10.04 -5.06 7.32
N ALA A 74 9.99 -5.26 6.00
CA ALA A 74 8.86 -5.93 5.36
C ALA A 74 8.78 -7.43 5.67
N ALA A 75 9.81 -7.99 6.32
CA ALA A 75 9.87 -9.37 6.77
C ALA A 75 9.68 -9.54 8.28
N ASP A 76 9.35 -8.48 9.02
CA ASP A 76 9.28 -8.49 10.49
C ASP A 76 8.27 -9.52 11.02
N ASP A 77 7.15 -9.68 10.31
CA ASP A 77 6.12 -10.67 10.62
C ASP A 77 6.40 -12.07 10.05
N LYS A 78 7.50 -12.25 9.30
CA LYS A 78 7.83 -13.51 8.61
C LYS A 78 8.88 -14.30 9.40
N LYS A 79 8.71 -15.62 9.48
CA LYS A 79 9.62 -16.52 10.20
C LYS A 79 10.01 -17.73 9.35
N GLY A 80 11.15 -18.34 9.69
CA GLY A 80 11.64 -19.55 9.03
C GLY A 80 11.82 -19.39 7.52
N ASP A 81 11.38 -20.41 6.78
CA ASP A 81 11.55 -20.46 5.32
C ASP A 81 10.79 -19.34 4.59
N GLU A 82 9.66 -18.88 5.14
CA GLU A 82 8.88 -17.79 4.56
C GLU A 82 9.67 -16.48 4.53
N ARG A 83 10.39 -16.16 5.61
CA ARG A 83 11.26 -14.98 5.65
C ARG A 83 12.42 -15.10 4.67
N LYS A 84 13.01 -16.28 4.56
CA LYS A 84 14.15 -16.54 3.67
C LYS A 84 13.75 -16.40 2.18
N ALA A 85 12.59 -16.93 1.81
CA ALA A 85 12.03 -16.78 0.47
C ALA A 85 11.74 -15.31 0.18
N PHE A 86 11.04 -14.62 1.08
CA PHE A 86 10.72 -13.20 0.93
C PHE A 86 11.97 -12.32 0.81
N MET A 87 12.97 -12.50 1.67
CA MET A 87 14.22 -11.75 1.60
C MET A 87 14.95 -12.00 0.28
N SER A 88 14.98 -13.23 -0.21
CA SER A 88 15.62 -13.56 -1.48
C SER A 88 14.92 -12.88 -2.66
N GLU A 89 13.59 -12.87 -2.69
CA GLU A 89 12.82 -12.17 -3.73
C GLU A 89 12.95 -10.65 -3.62
N CYS A 90 12.86 -10.10 -2.41
CA CYS A 90 12.97 -8.67 -2.15
C CYS A 90 14.34 -8.12 -2.55
N LEU A 91 15.42 -8.85 -2.24
CA LEU A 91 16.79 -8.45 -2.62
C LEU A 91 17.07 -8.65 -4.12
N LYS A 92 16.34 -9.55 -4.80
CA LYS A 92 16.45 -9.78 -6.26
C LYS A 92 15.62 -8.80 -7.10
N LYS A 93 14.49 -8.29 -6.60
CA LYS A 93 13.70 -7.24 -7.29
C LYS A 93 14.60 -6.04 -7.57
N LYS A 94 14.82 -5.70 -8.84
CA LYS A 94 15.86 -4.81 -9.40
C LYS A 94 16.50 -3.79 -8.44
N SER A 95 17.84 -3.92 -8.34
CA SER A 95 18.77 -2.80 -8.18
C SER A 95 18.70 -1.86 -9.38
#